data_AF-A0A0P8WXM9-F1
#
_entry.id   AF-A0A0P8WXM9-F1
#
_cell.length_a   1.000
_cell.length_b   1.000
_cell.length_c   1.000
_cell.angle_alpha   90.00
_cell.angle_beta   90.00
_cell.angle_gamma   90.00
#
_symmetry.space_group_name_H-M   'P 1'
#
loop_
_entity.id
_entity.type
_entity.pdbx_description
1 polymer ?
#
loop_
_entity_poly.entity_id
_entity_poly.type
_entity_poly.pdbx_seq_one_letter_code
_entity_poly.pdbx_strand_id
1 'polypeptide(L)'
;MNSLTRLGRNLSRAMPLAVVYGLSSLPTNAAVLNIDATFSPDSAAPHKNEFVNKTPSQGFCLQVPTACEAEDLFSLIVPISFTANAPIRANHIDPRQGGMAKVPSNWRPVQITHSSGEVQTVEVRIAGIGHESQLPVSVVELTGVGGAWMGQTLERRILDVCPTTVPGSRVVNRG
;
A
#
# COMPACT_ATOMS: atom_id res chain seq x y z
N MET A 1 62.70 10.39 -35.59
CA MET A 1 62.07 11.68 -35.93
C MET A 1 60.56 11.53 -35.78
N ASN A 2 60.03 12.17 -34.74
CA ASN A 2 58.67 12.68 -34.45
C ASN A 2 57.45 12.14 -35.22
N SER A 3 56.40 11.73 -34.49
CA SER A 3 55.18 12.55 -34.37
C SER A 3 54.20 11.97 -33.33
N LEU A 4 54.22 12.52 -32.11
CA LEU A 4 53.11 12.51 -31.16
C LEU A 4 52.14 13.66 -31.51
N THR A 5 50.92 13.65 -30.93
CA THR A 5 49.84 14.69 -30.91
C THR A 5 48.72 14.48 -31.96
N ARG A 6 47.41 14.55 -31.66
CA ARG A 6 46.60 15.07 -30.53
C ARG A 6 45.36 14.18 -30.33
N LEU A 7 45.15 13.60 -29.15
CA LEU A 7 43.83 13.15 -28.72
C LEU A 7 43.08 14.36 -28.16
N GLY A 8 42.18 14.92 -28.98
CA GLY A 8 41.42 16.13 -28.68
C GLY A 8 40.44 15.93 -27.53
N ARG A 9 40.78 16.53 -26.39
CA ARG A 9 40.04 16.63 -25.14
C ARG A 9 38.72 17.41 -25.33
N ASN A 10 37.60 16.71 -25.50
CA ASN A 10 36.24 17.28 -25.57
C ASN A 10 35.31 16.82 -24.43
N LEU A 11 35.86 16.59 -23.23
CA LEU A 11 35.12 16.09 -22.05
C LEU A 11 34.50 17.19 -21.16
N SER A 12 34.36 18.44 -21.64
CA SER A 12 34.00 19.59 -20.79
C SER A 12 32.61 20.20 -21.05
N ARG A 13 31.84 19.74 -22.04
CA ARG A 13 30.56 20.40 -22.41
C ARG A 13 29.29 19.57 -22.21
N ALA A 14 29.39 18.31 -21.78
CA ALA A 14 28.22 17.45 -21.51
C ALA A 14 27.73 17.51 -20.05
N MET A 15 28.48 18.17 -19.16
CA MET A 15 28.22 18.13 -17.71
C MET A 15 27.06 19.01 -17.20
N PRO A 16 26.69 20.18 -17.77
CA PRO A 16 25.61 20.98 -17.17
C PRO A 16 24.21 20.42 -17.44
N LEU A 17 24.01 19.66 -18.53
CA LEU A 17 22.68 19.12 -18.88
C LEU A 17 22.28 17.93 -18.00
N ALA A 18 23.25 17.08 -17.63
CA ALA A 18 23.02 15.91 -16.79
C ALA A 18 22.73 16.29 -15.32
N VAL A 19 23.32 17.38 -14.82
CA VAL A 19 23.08 17.88 -13.45
C VAL A 19 21.66 18.46 -13.32
N VAL A 20 21.15 19.14 -14.36
CA VAL A 20 19.80 19.73 -14.34
C VAL A 20 18.70 18.66 -14.36
N TYR A 21 18.91 17.51 -15.03
CA TYR A 21 17.96 16.39 -15.01
C TYR A 21 17.96 15.60 -13.70
N GLY A 22 19.05 15.61 -12.93
CA GLY A 22 19.12 14.92 -11.64
C GLY A 22 18.35 15.61 -10.51
N LEU A 23 18.04 16.91 -10.66
CA LEU A 23 17.39 17.73 -9.63
C LEU A 23 15.85 17.72 -9.69
N SER A 24 15.25 17.11 -10.72
CA SER A 24 13.80 17.02 -10.87
C SER A 24 13.23 15.70 -10.34
N SER A 25 13.50 15.34 -9.09
CA SER A 25 12.77 14.27 -8.42
C SER A 25 11.53 14.84 -7.73
N LEU A 26 10.34 14.41 -8.16
CA LEU A 26 9.09 14.74 -7.46
C LEU A 26 9.10 14.15 -6.05
N PRO A 27 8.52 14.82 -5.05
CA PRO A 27 8.43 14.27 -3.69
C PRO A 27 7.60 12.99 -3.70
N THR A 28 8.14 11.92 -3.16
CA THR A 28 7.41 10.67 -2.89
C THR A 28 6.95 10.67 -1.44
N ASN A 29 5.65 10.51 -1.20
CA ASN A 29 5.13 10.31 0.14
C ASN A 29 5.21 8.81 0.47
N ALA A 30 5.69 8.51 1.68
CA ALA A 30 5.73 7.17 2.22
C ALA A 30 5.17 7.20 3.63
N ALA A 31 4.39 6.19 3.99
CA ALA A 31 3.88 5.99 5.33
C ALA A 31 4.37 4.64 5.85
N VAL A 32 4.74 4.61 7.13
CA VAL A 32 5.15 3.40 7.85
C VAL A 32 4.10 3.13 8.91
N LEU A 33 3.57 1.92 8.91
CA LEU A 33 2.60 1.43 9.89
C LEU A 33 3.15 0.17 10.54
N ASN A 34 2.87 0.03 11.84
CA ASN A 34 3.24 -1.16 12.59
C ASN A 34 2.11 -2.19 12.49
N ILE A 35 2.48 -3.44 12.23
CA ILE A 35 1.58 -4.59 12.23
C ILE A 35 2.06 -5.53 13.32
N ASP A 36 1.20 -5.77 14.31
CA ASP A 36 1.47 -6.64 15.43
C ASP A 36 0.86 -8.02 15.18
N ALA A 37 1.67 -9.06 15.33
CA ALA A 37 1.23 -10.44 15.22
C ALA A 37 1.89 -11.31 16.29
N THR A 38 1.15 -12.27 16.81
CA THR A 38 1.63 -13.21 17.83
C THR A 38 1.65 -14.63 17.28
N PHE A 39 2.76 -15.33 17.49
CA PHE A 39 2.87 -16.77 17.25
C PHE A 39 3.02 -17.48 18.59
N SER A 40 2.05 -18.31 18.95
CA SER A 40 2.05 -19.07 20.20
C SER A 40 1.80 -20.54 19.88
N PRO A 41 2.82 -21.41 19.91
CA PRO A 41 2.65 -22.83 19.68
C PRO A 41 1.85 -23.46 20.83
N ASP A 42 0.83 -24.24 20.48
CA ASP A 42 0.04 -25.02 21.44
C ASP A 42 0.44 -26.50 21.37
N SER A 43 0.96 -27.03 22.48
CA SER A 43 1.37 -28.44 22.59
C SER A 43 0.20 -29.42 22.41
N ALA A 44 -1.04 -29.00 22.69
CA ALA A 44 -2.23 -29.81 22.45
C ALA A 44 -2.65 -29.79 20.97
N ALA A 45 -2.23 -28.78 20.21
CA ALA A 45 -2.50 -28.62 18.78
C ALA A 45 -1.21 -28.30 17.99
N PRO A 46 -0.23 -29.24 17.95
CA PRO A 46 1.09 -28.99 17.34
C PRO A 46 1.05 -28.78 15.82
N HIS A 47 -0.09 -29.08 15.19
CA HIS A 47 -0.35 -28.81 13.78
C HIS A 47 -0.75 -27.34 13.51
N LYS A 48 -1.05 -26.56 14.56
CA LYS A 48 -1.56 -25.19 14.47
C LYS A 48 -0.43 -24.18 14.59
N ASN A 49 0.35 -24.06 13.52
CA ASN A 49 1.45 -23.11 13.39
C ASN A 49 1.02 -21.88 12.58
N GLU A 50 0.21 -21.01 13.21
CA GLU A 50 -0.31 -19.79 12.57
C GLU A 50 0.09 -18.54 13.34
N PHE A 51 0.31 -17.45 12.60
CA PHE A 51 0.44 -16.12 13.19
C PHE A 51 -0.95 -15.54 13.35
N VAL A 52 -1.26 -15.09 14.57
CA VAL A 52 -2.52 -14.40 14.86
C VAL A 52 -2.26 -12.90 14.80
N ASN A 53 -2.94 -12.21 13.89
CA ASN A 53 -2.89 -10.76 13.81
C ASN A 53 -3.50 -10.13 15.08
N LYS A 54 -2.76 -9.23 15.72
CA LYS A 54 -3.20 -8.45 16.89
C LYS A 54 -3.33 -6.95 16.58
N THR A 55 -3.04 -6.56 15.34
CA THR A 55 -3.18 -5.18 14.88
C THR A 55 -4.66 -4.79 14.94
N PRO A 56 -5.00 -3.69 15.64
CA PRO A 56 -6.37 -3.22 15.65
C PRO A 56 -6.78 -2.73 14.26
N SER A 57 -7.92 -3.21 13.77
CA SER A 57 -8.48 -2.79 12.49
C SER A 57 -8.96 -1.33 12.54
N GLN A 58 -8.76 -0.59 11.45
CA GLN A 58 -9.13 0.81 11.27
C GLN A 58 -9.79 1.01 9.90
N GLY A 59 -10.51 2.12 9.69
CA GLY A 59 -11.08 2.42 8.36
C GLY A 59 -12.22 1.47 7.98
N PHE A 60 -12.25 1.02 6.73
CA PHE A 60 -13.34 0.20 6.17
C PHE A 60 -13.77 -1.00 7.03
N CYS A 61 -12.85 -1.88 7.45
CA CYS A 61 -13.17 -3.05 8.26
C CYS A 61 -13.56 -2.71 9.70
N LEU A 62 -13.31 -1.48 10.17
CA LEU A 62 -13.85 -0.98 11.44
C LEU A 62 -15.30 -0.50 11.27
N GLN A 63 -15.62 0.08 10.10
CA GLN A 63 -16.96 0.58 9.78
C GLN A 63 -17.93 -0.54 9.37
N VAL A 64 -17.44 -1.56 8.66
CA VAL A 64 -18.22 -2.67 8.12
C VAL A 64 -17.51 -4.01 8.43
N PRO A 65 -17.46 -4.43 9.71
CA PRO A 65 -16.70 -5.60 10.13
C PRO A 65 -17.17 -6.90 9.45
N THR A 66 -18.49 -7.04 9.23
CA THR A 66 -19.08 -8.22 8.59
C THR A 66 -18.60 -8.46 7.16
N ALA A 67 -18.17 -7.41 6.44
CA ALA A 67 -17.62 -7.54 5.09
C ALA A 67 -16.18 -8.10 5.10
N CYS A 68 -15.46 -7.98 6.23
CA CYS A 68 -14.07 -8.38 6.35
C CYS A 68 -13.90 -9.72 7.08
N GLU A 69 -14.77 -10.02 8.05
CA GLU A 69 -14.74 -11.28 8.82
C GLU A 69 -14.87 -12.54 7.94
N ALA A 70 -15.66 -12.48 6.87
CA ALA A 70 -15.87 -13.60 5.95
C ALA A 70 -14.58 -14.03 5.22
N GLU A 71 -13.63 -13.11 5.08
CA GLU A 71 -12.40 -13.27 4.28
C GLU A 71 -11.14 -13.14 5.15
N ASP A 72 -11.28 -13.13 6.48
CA ASP A 72 -10.21 -12.93 7.47
C ASP A 72 -9.35 -11.68 7.18
N LEU A 73 -10.04 -10.58 6.82
CA LEU A 73 -9.42 -9.30 6.47
C LEU A 73 -9.40 -8.34 7.65
N PHE A 74 -8.38 -7.49 7.67
CA PHE A 74 -8.35 -6.28 8.47
C PHE A 74 -7.93 -5.11 7.58
N SER A 75 -8.23 -3.88 8.01
CA SER A 75 -7.82 -2.68 7.29
C SER A 75 -7.07 -1.71 8.18
N LEU A 76 -6.25 -0.87 7.54
CA LEU A 76 -5.44 0.15 8.18
C LEU A 76 -5.61 1.48 7.43
N ILE A 77 -5.71 2.57 8.18
CA ILE A 77 -5.72 3.92 7.63
C ILE A 77 -4.26 4.36 7.43
N VAL A 78 -3.85 4.53 6.18
CA VAL A 78 -2.51 4.98 5.80
C VAL A 78 -2.55 6.48 5.52
N PRO A 79 -1.81 7.35 6.26
CA PRO A 79 -1.88 8.82 6.19
C PRO A 79 -1.30 9.42 4.90
N ILE A 80 -1.75 8.93 3.75
CA ILE A 80 -1.43 9.41 2.41
C ILE A 80 -2.72 9.98 1.84
N SER A 81 -2.67 11.25 1.46
CA SER A 81 -3.79 11.93 0.83
C SER A 81 -3.57 12.02 -0.68
N PHE A 82 -4.63 11.78 -1.43
CA PHE A 82 -4.67 11.93 -2.88
C PHE A 82 -5.62 13.07 -3.23
N THR A 83 -5.17 13.95 -4.12
CA THR A 83 -5.99 15.02 -4.66
C THR A 83 -5.97 14.93 -6.17
N ALA A 84 -7.15 14.90 -6.80
CA ALA A 84 -7.26 14.90 -8.24
C ALA A 84 -6.72 16.23 -8.80
N ASN A 85 -5.85 16.14 -9.80
CA ASN A 85 -5.29 17.32 -10.49
C ASN A 85 -6.26 17.90 -11.54
N ALA A 86 -7.34 17.19 -11.86
CA ALA A 86 -8.42 17.63 -12.74
C ALA A 86 -9.74 16.92 -12.34
N PRO A 87 -10.91 17.45 -12.75
CA PRO A 87 -12.19 16.78 -12.51
C PRO A 87 -12.25 15.41 -13.19
N ILE A 88 -12.58 14.36 -12.41
CA ILE A 88 -12.86 13.02 -12.93
C ILE A 88 -14.29 13.03 -13.49
N ARG A 89 -14.42 12.96 -14.82
CA ARG A 89 -15.72 13.00 -15.50
C ARG A 89 -16.35 11.62 -15.55
N ALA A 90 -17.67 11.54 -15.36
CA ALA A 90 -18.40 10.30 -15.58
C ALA A 90 -18.30 9.86 -17.05
N ASN A 91 -18.34 8.54 -17.28
CA ASN A 91 -18.33 7.93 -18.62
C ASN A 91 -17.11 8.31 -19.49
N HIS A 92 -15.94 8.52 -18.87
CA HIS A 92 -14.70 8.69 -19.62
C HIS A 92 -14.34 7.41 -20.39
N ILE A 93 -13.90 7.55 -21.65
CA ILE A 93 -13.49 6.39 -22.48
C ILE A 93 -12.11 5.89 -22.04
N ASP A 94 -11.19 6.82 -21.73
CA ASP A 94 -9.85 6.48 -21.27
C ASP A 94 -9.87 6.23 -19.75
N PRO A 95 -9.51 5.02 -19.27
CA PRO A 95 -9.42 4.72 -17.85
C PRO A 95 -8.47 5.65 -17.08
N ARG A 96 -7.47 6.24 -17.75
CA ARG A 96 -6.51 7.17 -17.13
C ARG A 96 -7.11 8.54 -16.78
N GLN A 97 -8.31 8.84 -17.26
CA GLN A 97 -9.07 10.01 -16.84
C GLN A 97 -9.81 9.79 -15.51
N GLY A 98 -9.73 8.58 -14.96
CA GLY A 98 -10.25 8.20 -13.64
C GLY A 98 -9.16 8.04 -12.58
N GLY A 99 -9.58 7.69 -11.37
CA GLY A 99 -8.67 7.33 -10.29
C GLY A 99 -8.02 5.97 -10.57
N MET A 100 -6.70 5.96 -10.79
CA MET A 100 -5.94 4.74 -11.04
C MET A 100 -5.04 4.43 -9.84
N ALA A 101 -5.11 3.20 -9.36
CA ALA A 101 -4.20 2.71 -8.33
C ALA A 101 -3.63 1.35 -8.71
N LYS A 102 -2.37 1.12 -8.34
CA LYS A 102 -1.70 -0.17 -8.49
C LYS A 102 -1.42 -0.74 -7.12
N VAL A 103 -2.12 -1.82 -6.78
CA VAL A 103 -1.95 -2.53 -5.52
C VAL A 103 -0.94 -3.67 -5.72
N PRO A 104 0.08 -3.80 -4.87
CA PRO A 104 0.94 -4.98 -4.88
C PRO A 104 0.22 -6.15 -4.18
N SER A 105 -0.74 -6.75 -4.89
CA SER A 105 -1.55 -7.87 -4.38
C SER A 105 -0.85 -9.23 -4.44
N ASN A 106 0.39 -9.25 -4.93
CA ASN A 106 1.22 -10.45 -4.91
C ASN A 106 1.69 -10.75 -3.48
N TRP A 107 1.79 -12.04 -3.13
CA TRP A 107 2.45 -12.48 -1.91
C TRP A 107 3.92 -12.05 -1.93
N ARG A 108 4.40 -11.59 -0.77
CA ARG A 108 5.78 -11.15 -0.55
C ARG A 108 6.31 -11.79 0.73
N PRO A 109 7.48 -12.43 0.69
CA PRO A 109 8.12 -12.94 1.89
C PRO A 109 8.62 -11.77 2.75
N VAL A 110 8.38 -11.85 4.04
CA VAL A 110 8.82 -10.93 5.09
C VAL A 110 9.50 -11.74 6.17
N GLN A 111 10.68 -11.32 6.60
CA GLN A 111 11.39 -11.96 7.71
C GLN A 111 10.96 -11.32 9.03
N ILE A 112 10.47 -12.14 9.94
CA ILE A 112 10.16 -11.80 11.32
C ILE A 112 11.33 -12.29 12.18
N THR A 113 11.90 -11.39 12.97
CA THR A 113 12.95 -11.75 13.93
C THR A 113 12.35 -11.75 15.33
N HIS A 114 12.40 -12.89 16.00
CA HIS A 114 12.02 -13.03 17.39
C HIS A 114 13.08 -12.38 18.30
N SER A 115 12.70 -12.01 19.52
CA SER A 115 13.60 -11.40 20.50
C SER A 115 14.77 -12.30 20.91
N SER A 116 14.64 -13.62 20.77
CA SER A 116 15.71 -14.61 20.96
C SER A 116 16.73 -14.65 19.82
N GLY A 117 16.47 -13.98 18.69
CA GLY A 117 17.29 -14.02 17.49
C GLY A 117 16.85 -15.05 16.43
N GLU A 118 15.78 -15.82 16.69
CA GLU A 118 15.20 -16.72 15.70
C GLU A 118 14.52 -15.93 14.58
N VAL A 119 14.82 -16.27 13.32
CA VAL A 119 14.24 -15.61 12.14
C VAL A 119 13.28 -16.57 11.45
N GLN A 120 12.06 -16.11 11.20
CA GLN A 120 11.03 -16.85 10.48
C GLN A 120 10.56 -16.06 9.27
N THR A 121 10.26 -16.75 8.18
CA THR A 121 9.74 -16.12 6.96
C THR A 121 8.23 -16.31 6.89
N VAL A 122 7.50 -15.21 6.77
CA VAL A 122 6.05 -15.21 6.54
C VAL A 122 5.75 -14.57 5.20
N GLU A 123 4.58 -14.85 4.63
CA GLU A 123 4.12 -14.18 3.41
C GLU A 123 2.99 -13.20 3.73
N VAL A 124 3.13 -12.00 3.18
CA VAL A 124 2.16 -10.91 3.30
C VAL A 124 1.74 -10.44 1.91
N ARG A 125 0.46 -10.10 1.75
CA ARG A 125 -0.04 -9.41 0.56
C ARG A 125 -1.00 -8.29 0.96
N ILE A 126 -1.27 -7.38 0.04
CA ILE A 126 -2.35 -6.41 0.18
C ILE A 126 -3.55 -6.92 -0.63
N ALA A 127 -4.62 -7.29 0.07
CA ALA A 127 -5.85 -7.79 -0.54
C ALA A 127 -6.61 -6.69 -1.29
N GLY A 128 -6.56 -5.46 -0.78
CA GLY A 128 -7.22 -4.33 -1.42
C GLY A 128 -6.76 -3.00 -0.86
N ILE A 129 -7.10 -1.94 -1.60
CA ILE A 129 -7.03 -0.58 -1.11
C ILE A 129 -8.38 0.11 -1.36
N GLY A 130 -8.78 0.96 -0.42
CA GLY A 130 -9.91 1.85 -0.53
C GLY A 130 -9.47 3.27 -0.21
N HIS A 131 -10.29 4.24 -0.53
CA HIS A 131 -10.11 5.59 -0.01
C HIS A 131 -11.47 6.21 0.21
N GLU A 132 -11.51 7.14 1.13
CA GLU A 132 -12.66 7.98 1.36
C GLU A 132 -12.52 9.27 0.55
N SER A 133 -13.52 9.55 -0.27
CA SER A 133 -13.53 10.67 -1.21
C SER A 133 -14.42 11.79 -0.68
N GLN A 134 -13.85 12.99 -0.59
CA GLN A 134 -14.63 14.18 -0.30
C GLN A 134 -15.15 14.78 -1.61
N LEU A 135 -16.47 14.87 -1.74
CA LEU A 135 -17.14 15.46 -2.90
C LEU A 135 -17.46 16.93 -2.62
N PRO A 136 -17.46 17.80 -3.65
CA PRO A 136 -17.76 19.23 -3.48
C PRO A 136 -19.22 19.49 -3.11
N VAL A 137 -20.11 18.56 -3.44
CA VAL A 137 -21.54 18.55 -3.11
C VAL A 137 -21.92 17.14 -2.66
N SER A 138 -23.04 17.00 -1.95
CA SER A 138 -23.47 15.70 -1.44
C SER A 138 -23.74 14.69 -2.57
N VAL A 139 -23.58 13.39 -2.29
CA VAL A 139 -23.93 12.33 -3.26
C VAL A 139 -25.39 12.42 -3.67
N VAL A 140 -26.27 12.80 -2.74
CA VAL A 140 -27.71 12.98 -2.99
C VAL A 140 -27.96 14.10 -3.99
N GLU A 141 -27.23 15.20 -3.89
CA GLU A 141 -27.31 16.31 -4.85
C GLU A 141 -26.76 15.93 -6.23
N LEU A 142 -25.69 15.12 -6.27
CA LEU A 142 -25.08 14.68 -7.53
C LEU A 142 -25.91 13.62 -8.28
N THR A 143 -26.57 12.72 -7.54
CA THR A 143 -27.19 11.52 -8.12
C THR A 143 -28.72 11.51 -8.02
N GLY A 144 -29.30 12.37 -7.18
CA GLY A 144 -30.72 12.32 -6.81
C GLY A 144 -31.09 11.10 -5.96
N VAL A 145 -30.13 10.24 -5.60
CA VAL A 145 -30.34 8.99 -4.84
C VAL A 145 -29.65 9.10 -3.49
N GLY A 146 -30.40 8.80 -2.42
CA GLY A 146 -29.90 8.81 -1.05
C GLY A 146 -29.85 7.42 -0.43
N GLY A 147 -28.84 7.18 0.41
CA GLY A 147 -28.68 5.98 1.22
C GLY A 147 -27.98 6.31 2.53
N ALA A 148 -28.18 5.47 3.56
CA ALA A 148 -27.68 5.70 4.93
C ALA A 148 -26.16 5.93 5.03
N TRP A 149 -25.39 5.47 4.04
CA TRP A 149 -23.93 5.60 3.97
C TRP A 149 -23.45 6.72 3.03
N MET A 150 -24.36 7.34 2.27
CA MET A 150 -24.05 8.32 1.21
C MET A 150 -24.15 9.78 1.68
N GLY A 151 -24.53 10.00 2.95
CA GLY A 151 -24.86 11.31 3.51
C GLY A 151 -23.77 11.97 4.34
N GLN A 152 -22.58 11.38 4.46
CA GLN A 152 -21.55 11.91 5.35
C GLN A 152 -20.43 12.58 4.53
N THR A 153 -20.27 13.88 4.72
CA THR A 153 -19.04 14.61 4.39
C THR A 153 -17.96 14.10 5.32
N LEU A 154 -17.37 12.96 5.01
CA LEU A 154 -16.38 12.34 5.89
C LEU A 154 -15.04 13.08 5.73
N GLU A 155 -14.50 13.53 6.86
CA GLU A 155 -13.36 14.44 6.99
C GLU A 155 -12.00 13.78 6.62
N ARG A 156 -11.96 12.57 6.07
CA ARG A 156 -10.69 11.83 5.93
C ARG A 156 -10.39 11.46 4.47
N ARG A 157 -9.56 12.27 3.81
CA ARG A 157 -8.86 11.89 2.57
C ARG A 157 -7.67 11.00 2.86
N ILE A 158 -7.95 9.81 3.37
CA ILE A 158 -6.91 8.87 3.77
C ILE A 158 -7.16 7.53 3.07
N LEU A 159 -6.07 6.85 2.68
CA LEU A 159 -6.11 5.56 2.02
C LEU A 159 -6.31 4.45 3.05
N ASP A 160 -7.32 3.62 2.86
CA ASP A 160 -7.48 2.37 3.58
C ASP A 160 -6.76 1.25 2.83
N VAL A 161 -5.96 0.47 3.53
CA VAL A 161 -5.27 -0.69 2.97
C VAL A 161 -5.70 -1.92 3.75
N CYS A 162 -6.02 -3.01 3.06
CA CYS A 162 -6.35 -4.29 3.68
C CYS A 162 -5.19 -5.29 3.51
N PRO A 163 -4.25 -5.40 4.47
CA PRO A 163 -3.23 -6.42 4.42
C PRO A 163 -3.84 -7.79 4.74
N THR A 164 -3.26 -8.84 4.19
CA THR A 164 -3.54 -10.22 4.60
C THR A 164 -2.24 -10.98 4.77
N THR A 165 -2.19 -11.80 5.81
CA THR A 165 -1.18 -12.83 6.03
C THR A 165 -1.73 -14.17 5.53
N VAL A 166 -0.87 -15.07 5.06
CA VAL A 166 -1.33 -16.42 4.70
C VAL A 166 -1.87 -17.12 5.95
N PRO A 167 -3.13 -17.59 5.96
CA PRO A 167 -3.59 -18.53 6.98
C PRO A 167 -2.81 -19.83 6.81
N GLY A 168 -1.98 -20.18 7.79
CA GLY A 168 -1.20 -21.42 7.75
C GLY A 168 0.05 -21.37 6.87
N SER A 169 0.83 -20.28 6.90
CA SER A 169 2.24 -20.33 6.49
C SER A 169 2.96 -21.38 7.34
N ARG A 170 2.93 -22.64 6.88
CA ARG A 170 3.60 -23.78 7.46
C ARG A 170 5.06 -23.37 7.62
N VAL A 171 5.49 -23.12 8.84
CA VAL A 171 6.91 -23.02 9.18
C VAL A 171 7.51 -24.36 8.76
N VAL A 172 8.08 -24.42 7.56
CA VAL A 172 8.90 -25.55 7.13
C VAL A 172 10.19 -25.36 7.91
N ASN A 173 10.22 -25.94 9.10
CA ASN A 173 11.45 -26.12 9.85
C ASN A 173 12.34 -27.02 8.98
N ARG A 174 13.22 -26.41 8.19
CA ARG A 174 14.33 -27.16 7.59
C ARG A 174 15.32 -27.41 8.71
N GLY A 175 15.19 -28.58 9.34
CA GLY A 175 16.25 -29.16 10.16
C GLY A 175 17.50 -29.43 9.35
#